data_AF-A0A158PGB5-F1
#
_entry.id   AF-A0A158PGB5-F1
#
_cell.length_a   1.000
_cell.length_b   1.000
_cell.length_c   1.000
_cell.angle_alpha   90.00
_cell.angle_beta   90.00
_cell.angle_gamma   90.00
#
_symmetry.space_group_name_H-M   'P 1'
#
loop_
_entity.id
_entity.type
_entity.pdbx_description
1 polymer ?
#
loop_
_entity_poly.entity_id
_entity_poly.type
_entity_poly.pdbx_seq_one_letter_code
_entity_poly.pdbx_strand_id
1 'polypeptide(L)'
;MRVLQRLELSCDALSLAFYPTLRAKFAISLLSVLITNIVLVEDYVGIISDEEKKEDPFLVIPKFDRVAVLLLFYMWWLLCGVASTEGLAAPITIAMYNWTHEEAILYNGIVQVIACGVSTITYTVIGSTRVGTWDRRLVLAMGLSGFFFFHFCHYPMPFYEGPLTRPLIINGTVPPAAGGCSYAYEWCEYTPRVPMALYLFNFSVVLGMSYPLISAPCNTLLSEIIGPRKQGAIQGLFAFTGSMAQFIVPIFSTILFEQSGYKYIMVYHMTLIILAALMAFLLRKRLVPLELIPTAGKAIKYKRGTFYRM
;
A
#
# COMPACT_ATOMS: atom_id res chain seq x y z
N MET A 1 8.42 30.22 -24.02
CA MET A 1 7.05 30.67 -24.35
C MET A 1 6.10 29.50 -24.69
N ARG A 2 6.39 28.64 -25.68
CA ARG A 2 5.55 27.45 -26.00
C ARG A 2 5.46 26.37 -24.90
N VAL A 3 6.40 26.31 -23.97
CA VAL A 3 6.40 25.36 -22.83
C VAL A 3 5.49 25.86 -21.69
N LEU A 4 5.53 27.15 -21.38
CA LEU A 4 4.60 27.81 -20.45
C LEU A 4 3.16 27.69 -20.93
N GLN A 5 2.92 27.91 -22.23
CA GLN A 5 1.58 27.83 -22.82
C GLN A 5 1.02 26.39 -22.89
N ARG A 6 1.88 25.37 -22.86
CA ARG A 6 1.47 23.94 -22.83
C ARG A 6 1.26 23.43 -21.39
N LEU A 7 1.97 24.02 -20.43
CA LEU A 7 1.74 23.86 -18.98
C LEU A 7 0.46 24.55 -18.54
N GLU A 8 0.17 25.77 -19.00
CA GLU A 8 -1.09 26.47 -18.72
C GLU A 8 -2.31 25.70 -19.28
N LEU A 9 -2.25 25.25 -20.54
CA LEU A 9 -3.34 24.45 -21.13
C LEU A 9 -3.59 23.11 -20.41
N SER A 10 -2.52 22.45 -19.95
CA SER A 10 -2.63 21.21 -19.18
C SER A 10 -3.16 21.48 -17.77
N CYS A 11 -2.75 22.57 -17.14
CA CYS A 11 -3.23 22.97 -15.81
C CYS A 11 -4.71 23.38 -15.84
N ASP A 12 -5.16 24.05 -16.91
CA ASP A 12 -6.55 24.46 -17.09
C ASP A 12 -7.46 23.26 -17.37
N ALA A 13 -7.06 22.34 -18.25
CA ALA A 13 -7.81 21.10 -18.52
C ALA A 13 -7.83 20.13 -17.32
N LEU A 14 -6.71 20.04 -16.58
CA LEU A 14 -6.65 19.31 -15.32
C LEU A 14 -7.54 19.97 -14.27
N SER A 15 -7.58 21.30 -14.18
CA SER A 15 -8.48 22.01 -13.27
C SER A 15 -9.96 21.75 -13.63
N LEU A 16 -10.34 21.81 -14.91
CA LEU A 16 -11.74 21.67 -15.32
C LEU A 16 -12.32 20.28 -15.06
N ALA A 17 -11.51 19.22 -15.17
CA ALA A 17 -11.93 17.84 -14.91
C ALA A 17 -11.76 17.42 -13.44
N PHE A 18 -10.72 17.93 -12.76
CA PHE A 18 -10.38 17.57 -11.38
C PHE A 18 -11.25 18.29 -10.36
N TYR A 19 -11.62 19.57 -10.57
CA TYR A 19 -12.49 20.29 -9.65
C TYR A 19 -13.88 19.65 -9.46
N PRO A 20 -14.64 19.25 -10.50
CA PRO A 20 -15.94 18.62 -10.30
C PRO A 20 -15.84 17.22 -9.69
N THR A 21 -14.83 16.43 -10.07
CA THR A 21 -14.60 15.10 -9.48
C THR A 21 -14.12 15.18 -8.03
N LEU A 22 -13.26 16.14 -7.69
CA LEU A 22 -12.80 16.39 -6.32
C LEU A 22 -13.96 16.88 -5.45
N ARG A 23 -14.79 17.82 -5.94
CA ARG A 23 -16.00 18.28 -5.24
C ARG A 23 -16.98 17.13 -5.01
N ALA A 24 -17.20 16.26 -6.01
CA ALA A 24 -18.05 15.10 -5.86
C ALA A 24 -17.51 14.12 -4.81
N LYS A 25 -16.21 13.81 -4.82
CA LYS A 25 -15.57 12.94 -3.81
C LYS A 25 -15.65 13.53 -2.40
N PHE A 26 -15.45 14.84 -2.25
CA PHE A 26 -15.60 15.53 -0.97
C PHE A 26 -17.05 15.50 -0.48
N ALA A 27 -18.01 15.79 -1.36
CA ALA A 27 -19.44 15.75 -1.03
C ALA A 27 -19.90 14.35 -0.62
N ILE A 28 -19.48 13.31 -1.36
CA ILE A 28 -19.76 11.91 -1.02
C ILE A 28 -19.13 11.54 0.34
N SER A 29 -17.90 12.00 0.60
CA SER A 29 -17.23 11.73 1.88
C SER A 29 -17.96 12.39 3.05
N LEU A 30 -18.34 13.67 2.93
CA LEU A 30 -19.15 14.38 3.93
C LEU A 30 -20.52 13.72 4.14
N LEU A 31 -21.19 13.33 3.05
CA LEU A 31 -22.45 12.61 3.11
C LEU A 31 -22.29 11.26 3.81
N SER A 32 -21.22 10.51 3.54
CA SER A 32 -20.95 9.24 4.21
C SER A 32 -20.71 9.40 5.71
N VAL A 33 -20.02 10.47 6.13
CA VAL A 33 -19.81 10.79 7.55
C VAL A 33 -21.13 11.17 8.22
N LEU A 34 -21.96 11.99 7.57
CA LEU A 34 -23.27 12.38 8.09
C LEU A 34 -24.21 11.17 8.22
N ILE A 35 -24.29 10.32 7.20
CA ILE A 35 -25.09 9.09 7.23
C ILE A 35 -24.60 8.16 8.34
N THR A 36 -23.29 7.98 8.48
CA THR A 36 -22.72 7.13 9.55
C THR A 36 -23.11 7.65 10.93
N ASN A 37 -23.05 8.96 11.17
CA ASN A 37 -23.41 9.53 12.47
C ASN A 37 -24.92 9.49 12.78
N ILE A 38 -25.79 9.49 11.76
CA ILE A 38 -27.25 9.54 11.94
C ILE A 38 -27.87 8.13 11.96
N VAL A 39 -27.39 7.22 11.12
CA VAL A 39 -28.03 5.92 10.85
C VAL A 39 -27.36 4.79 11.62
N LEU A 40 -26.06 4.90 11.90
CA LEU A 40 -25.30 3.79 12.46
C LEU A 40 -25.33 3.85 13.99
N VAL A 41 -26.26 3.08 14.58
CA VAL A 41 -26.26 2.77 16.01
C VAL A 41 -25.21 1.68 16.24
N GLU A 42 -24.11 2.05 16.88
CA GLU A 42 -23.02 1.11 17.20
C GLU A 42 -23.41 0.19 18.38
N ASP A 43 -23.96 -0.99 18.08
CA ASP A 43 -24.11 -2.07 19.07
C ASP A 43 -22.79 -2.84 19.21
N TYR A 44 -22.09 -2.60 20.31
CA TYR A 44 -20.77 -3.18 20.57
C TYR A 44 -20.87 -4.56 21.22
N VAL A 45 -20.94 -5.63 20.42
CA VAL A 45 -20.90 -7.01 20.92
C VAL A 45 -19.45 -7.42 21.22
N GLY A 46 -19.17 -7.92 22.43
CA GLY A 46 -17.84 -8.42 22.84
C GLY A 46 -16.82 -7.33 23.22
N ILE A 47 -17.24 -6.07 23.28
CA ILE A 47 -16.49 -4.98 23.91
C ILE A 47 -17.00 -4.85 25.34
N ILE A 48 -16.08 -4.93 26.30
CA ILE A 48 -16.44 -4.78 27.71
C ILE A 48 -16.98 -3.37 27.92
N SER A 49 -18.29 -3.28 28.15
CA SER A 49 -18.98 -2.02 28.34
C SER A 49 -18.58 -1.39 29.68
N ASP A 50 -18.78 -0.07 29.83
CA ASP A 50 -18.57 0.57 31.14
C ASP A 50 -19.57 0.07 32.20
N GLU A 51 -20.61 -0.67 31.81
CA GLU A 51 -21.59 -1.33 32.68
C GLU A 51 -21.11 -2.70 33.16
N GLU A 52 -20.57 -3.55 32.27
CA GLU A 52 -19.92 -4.82 32.66
C GLU A 52 -18.72 -4.58 33.59
N LYS A 53 -18.00 -3.47 33.39
CA LYS A 53 -16.93 -3.02 34.29
C LYS A 53 -17.41 -2.61 35.68
N LYS A 54 -18.68 -2.22 35.82
CA LYS A 54 -19.29 -1.89 37.11
C LYS A 54 -19.80 -3.14 37.81
N GLU A 55 -20.29 -4.13 37.07
CA GLU A 55 -20.70 -5.43 37.61
C GLU A 55 -19.52 -6.26 38.08
N ASP A 56 -18.41 -6.27 37.33
CA ASP A 56 -17.22 -7.05 37.66
C ASP A 56 -15.96 -6.15 37.78
N PRO A 57 -15.73 -5.49 38.94
CA PRO A 57 -14.61 -4.56 39.13
C PRO A 57 -13.22 -5.20 39.02
N PHE A 58 -13.14 -6.53 38.94
CA PHE A 58 -11.90 -7.30 38.69
C PHE A 58 -11.60 -7.49 37.20
N LEU A 59 -12.51 -7.13 36.29
CA LEU A 59 -12.29 -7.20 34.85
C LEU A 59 -11.45 -6.01 34.36
N VAL A 60 -10.12 -6.13 34.51
CA VAL A 60 -9.18 -5.06 34.15
C VAL A 60 -8.49 -5.37 32.81
N ILE A 61 -8.70 -4.51 31.82
CA ILE A 61 -8.13 -4.67 30.46
C ILE A 61 -6.75 -4.00 30.37
N PRO A 62 -5.70 -4.71 29.90
CA PRO A 62 -4.34 -4.18 29.82
C PRO A 62 -4.24 -2.97 28.91
N LYS A 63 -3.26 -2.10 29.15
CA LYS A 63 -2.87 -1.12 28.13
C LYS A 63 -2.23 -1.86 26.94
N PHE A 64 -2.72 -1.59 25.74
CA PHE A 64 -2.13 -2.09 24.51
C PHE A 64 -0.75 -1.49 24.21
N ASP A 65 0.04 -2.21 23.42
CA ASP A 65 1.36 -1.78 23.00
C ASP A 65 1.26 -0.73 21.89
N ARG A 66 1.53 0.53 22.23
CA ARG A 66 1.50 1.65 21.27
C ARG A 66 2.58 1.55 20.21
N VAL A 67 3.73 0.94 20.53
CA VAL A 67 4.85 0.79 19.58
C VAL A 67 4.47 -0.20 18.49
N ALA A 68 3.81 -1.30 18.86
CA ALA A 68 3.31 -2.27 17.89
C ALA A 68 2.23 -1.66 16.97
N VAL A 69 1.33 -0.83 17.51
CA VAL A 69 0.33 -0.12 16.69
C VAL A 69 0.98 0.86 15.71
N LEU A 70 1.96 1.66 16.15
CA LEU A 70 2.68 2.58 15.26
C LEU A 70 3.44 1.84 14.15
N LEU A 71 4.00 0.67 14.46
CA LEU A 71 4.63 -0.18 13.45
C LEU A 71 3.61 -0.65 12.40
N LEU A 72 2.42 -1.08 12.82
CA LEU A 72 1.36 -1.47 11.88
C LEU A 72 0.90 -0.29 11.02
N PHE A 73 0.85 0.92 11.57
CA PHE A 73 0.54 2.12 10.80
C PHE A 73 1.59 2.38 9.72
N TYR A 74 2.86 2.20 10.05
CA TYR A 74 3.96 2.29 9.07
C TYR A 74 3.87 1.19 7.99
N MET A 75 3.54 -0.05 8.36
CA MET A 75 3.33 -1.14 7.41
C MET A 75 2.19 -0.86 6.43
N TRP A 76 1.09 -0.30 6.94
CA TRP A 76 -0.06 0.07 6.13
C TRP A 76 0.22 1.25 5.22
N TRP A 77 0.93 2.26 5.73
CA TRP A 77 1.47 3.36 4.91
C TRP A 77 2.28 2.81 3.73
N LEU A 78 3.23 1.91 4.00
CA LEU A 78 4.06 1.30 2.97
C LEU A 78 3.21 0.57 1.93
N LEU A 79 2.31 -0.30 2.38
CA LEU A 79 1.45 -1.10 1.49
C LEU A 79 0.61 -0.22 0.56
N CYS A 80 -0.10 0.77 1.13
CA CYS A 80 -0.93 1.70 0.37
C CYS A 80 -0.11 2.60 -0.54
N GLY A 81 1.07 3.05 -0.09
CA GLY A 81 1.99 3.87 -0.86
C GLY A 81 2.50 3.15 -2.11
N VAL A 82 3.05 1.95 -1.93
CA VAL A 82 3.55 1.08 -3.01
C VAL A 82 2.43 0.80 -4.03
N ALA A 83 1.26 0.35 -3.56
CA ALA A 83 0.13 0.05 -4.44
C ALA A 83 -0.33 1.26 -5.27
N SER A 84 -0.15 2.48 -4.76
CA SER A 84 -0.54 3.69 -5.49
C SER A 84 0.45 4.08 -6.58
N THR A 85 1.70 3.57 -6.53
CA THR A 85 2.68 3.78 -7.59
C THR A 85 2.40 2.97 -8.85
N GLU A 86 1.45 2.03 -8.79
CA GLU A 86 0.86 1.37 -9.97
C GLU A 86 0.27 2.39 -10.95
N GLY A 87 -0.11 3.59 -10.50
CA GLY A 87 -0.52 4.69 -11.37
C GLY A 87 0.57 5.13 -12.38
N LEU A 88 1.84 4.83 -12.10
CA LEU A 88 2.97 5.06 -13.01
C LEU A 88 3.21 3.89 -13.97
N ALA A 89 2.45 2.79 -13.90
CA ALA A 89 2.64 1.64 -14.78
C ALA A 89 2.49 2.02 -16.26
N ALA A 90 1.53 2.87 -16.62
CA ALA A 90 1.36 3.34 -17.99
C ALA A 90 2.59 4.10 -18.53
N PRO A 91 3.06 5.21 -17.92
CA PRO A 91 4.26 5.90 -18.42
C PRO A 91 5.52 5.03 -18.39
N ILE A 92 5.66 4.14 -17.40
CA ILE A 92 6.78 3.20 -17.32
C ILE A 92 6.76 2.20 -18.48
N THR A 93 5.61 1.59 -18.78
CA THR A 93 5.48 0.59 -19.86
C THR A 93 5.52 1.19 -21.26
N ILE A 94 5.07 2.43 -21.44
CA ILE A 94 5.27 3.18 -22.70
C ILE A 94 6.77 3.35 -22.95
N ALA A 95 7.52 3.79 -21.93
CA ALA A 95 8.97 3.97 -22.03
C ALA A 95 9.73 2.64 -22.22
N MET A 96 9.28 1.57 -21.56
CA MET A 96 9.89 0.25 -21.68
C MET A 96 9.55 -0.41 -23.01
N TYR A 97 8.28 -0.68 -23.31
CA TYR A 97 7.87 -1.59 -24.39
C TYR A 97 7.48 -0.91 -25.70
N ASN A 98 7.66 0.41 -25.81
CA ASN A 98 7.27 1.16 -26.99
C ASN A 98 5.76 1.02 -27.31
N TRP A 99 4.94 0.78 -26.29
CA TRP A 99 3.49 0.72 -26.42
C TRP A 99 2.91 2.11 -26.67
N THR A 100 1.83 2.16 -27.45
CA THR A 100 1.02 3.38 -27.57
C THR A 100 0.33 3.70 -26.24
N HIS A 101 -0.14 4.94 -26.08
CA HIS A 101 -0.88 5.34 -24.88
C HIS A 101 -2.11 4.46 -24.61
N GLU A 102 -2.84 4.09 -25.67
CA GLU A 102 -4.05 3.25 -25.58
C GLU A 102 -3.70 1.81 -25.18
N GLU A 103 -2.70 1.21 -25.83
CA GLU A 103 -2.22 -0.13 -25.51
C GLU A 103 -1.67 -0.20 -24.08
N ALA A 104 -0.92 0.79 -23.64
CA ALA A 104 -0.35 0.80 -22.30
C ALA A 104 -1.45 0.86 -21.23
N ILE A 105 -2.48 1.68 -21.41
CA ILE A 105 -3.62 1.73 -20.49
C ILE A 105 -4.36 0.39 -20.49
N LEU A 106 -4.63 -0.18 -21.67
CA LEU A 106 -5.34 -1.45 -21.80
C LEU A 106 -4.57 -2.63 -21.17
N TYR A 107 -3.30 -2.81 -21.53
CA TYR A 107 -2.49 -3.92 -21.06
C TYR A 107 -2.21 -3.84 -19.56
N ASN A 108 -1.87 -2.67 -19.01
CA ASN A 108 -1.74 -2.55 -17.56
C ASN A 108 -3.07 -2.79 -16.84
N GLY A 109 -4.19 -2.37 -17.43
CA GLY A 109 -5.53 -2.68 -16.92
C GLY A 109 -5.80 -4.19 -16.85
N ILE A 110 -5.47 -4.94 -17.90
CA ILE A 110 -5.60 -6.41 -17.94
C ILE A 110 -4.70 -7.06 -16.87
N VAL A 111 -3.44 -6.64 -16.80
CA VAL A 111 -2.47 -7.16 -15.82
C VAL A 111 -2.98 -6.92 -14.39
N GLN A 112 -3.58 -5.75 -14.13
CA GLN A 112 -4.18 -5.42 -12.83
C GLN A 112 -5.38 -6.32 -12.50
N VAL A 113 -6.26 -6.59 -13.47
CA VAL A 113 -7.40 -7.49 -13.27
C VAL A 113 -6.91 -8.88 -12.87
N ILE A 114 -5.87 -9.39 -13.53
CA ILE A 114 -5.25 -10.67 -13.18
C ILE A 114 -4.66 -10.62 -11.77
N ALA A 115 -3.94 -9.54 -11.42
CA ALA A 115 -3.38 -9.34 -10.07
C ALA A 115 -4.44 -9.32 -8.97
N CYS A 116 -5.57 -8.65 -9.22
CA CYS A 116 -6.74 -8.65 -8.34
C CYS A 116 -7.37 -10.05 -8.22
N GLY A 117 -7.41 -10.82 -9.30
CA GLY A 117 -7.84 -12.22 -9.30
C GLY A 117 -6.95 -13.09 -8.41
N VAL A 118 -5.62 -13.00 -8.58
CA VAL A 118 -4.64 -13.69 -7.73
C VAL A 118 -4.75 -13.25 -6.27
N SER A 119 -4.96 -11.96 -6.03
CA SER A 119 -5.16 -11.42 -4.67
C SER A 119 -6.40 -12.01 -4.01
N THR A 120 -7.51 -12.07 -4.75
CA THR A 120 -8.78 -12.65 -4.28
C THR A 120 -8.59 -14.12 -3.91
N ILE A 121 -7.94 -14.90 -4.79
CA ILE A 121 -7.63 -16.32 -4.53
C ILE A 121 -6.78 -16.45 -3.26
N THR A 122 -5.75 -15.60 -3.11
CA THR A 122 -4.86 -15.66 -1.95
C THR A 122 -5.60 -15.31 -0.65
N TYR A 123 -6.48 -14.30 -0.64
CA TYR A 123 -7.35 -14.03 0.51
C TYR A 123 -8.27 -15.21 0.83
N THR A 124 -8.88 -15.82 -0.18
CA THR A 124 -9.71 -17.01 0.00
C THR A 124 -8.91 -18.15 0.61
N VAL A 125 -7.68 -18.38 0.15
CA VAL A 125 -6.78 -19.39 0.72
C VAL A 125 -6.44 -19.06 2.18
N ILE A 126 -6.10 -17.82 2.51
CA ILE A 126 -5.81 -17.40 3.88
C ILE A 126 -7.02 -17.64 4.79
N GLY A 127 -8.24 -17.31 4.33
CA GLY A 127 -9.47 -17.43 5.12
C GLY A 127 -10.05 -18.85 5.21
N SER A 128 -9.84 -19.70 4.20
CA SER A 128 -10.46 -21.04 4.12
C SER A 128 -9.53 -22.19 4.49
N THR A 129 -8.20 -21.96 4.55
CA THR A 129 -7.21 -23.01 4.84
C THR A 129 -6.50 -22.79 6.18
N ARG A 130 -5.63 -23.74 6.54
CA ARG A 130 -4.77 -23.66 7.74
C ARG A 130 -3.79 -22.48 7.72
N VAL A 131 -3.61 -21.79 6.58
CA VAL A 131 -2.77 -20.59 6.52
C VAL A 131 -3.29 -19.50 7.45
N GLY A 132 -4.61 -19.39 7.65
CA GLY A 132 -5.20 -18.43 8.59
C GLY A 132 -4.83 -18.68 10.06
N THR A 133 -4.37 -19.88 10.42
CA THR A 133 -3.92 -20.21 11.79
C THR A 133 -2.41 -20.10 11.96
N TRP A 134 -1.65 -19.80 10.90
CA TRP A 134 -0.21 -19.60 10.99
C TRP A 134 0.11 -18.36 11.82
N ASP A 135 1.33 -18.31 12.37
CA ASP A 135 1.83 -17.11 13.04
C ASP A 135 1.77 -15.94 12.05
N ARG A 136 1.02 -14.90 12.43
CA ARG A 136 0.80 -13.71 11.60
C ARG A 136 2.10 -13.01 11.23
N ARG A 137 3.13 -13.14 12.06
CA ARG A 137 4.47 -12.62 11.79
C ARG A 137 5.14 -13.34 10.63
N LEU A 138 4.94 -14.66 10.55
CA LEU A 138 5.44 -15.48 9.45
C LEU A 138 4.72 -15.09 8.16
N VAL A 139 3.38 -14.97 8.20
CA VAL A 139 2.58 -14.53 7.05
C VAL A 139 3.01 -13.14 6.57
N LEU A 140 3.15 -12.20 7.50
CA LEU A 140 3.64 -10.85 7.21
C LEU A 140 5.06 -10.85 6.61
N ALA A 141 5.97 -11.67 7.15
CA ALA A 141 7.33 -11.79 6.63
C ALA A 141 7.37 -12.40 5.22
N MET A 142 6.51 -13.38 4.92
CA MET A 142 6.36 -13.93 3.56
C MET A 142 5.87 -12.86 2.59
N GLY A 143 4.87 -12.07 2.99
CA GLY A 143 4.36 -10.96 2.17
C GLY A 143 5.42 -9.89 1.90
N LEU A 144 6.15 -9.44 2.94
CA LEU A 144 7.25 -8.48 2.79
C LEU A 144 8.39 -9.01 1.90
N SER A 145 8.71 -10.30 2.02
CA SER A 145 9.69 -10.96 1.15
C SER A 145 9.24 -10.99 -0.31
N GLY A 146 7.96 -11.27 -0.56
CA GLY A 146 7.36 -11.23 -1.89
C GLY A 146 7.35 -9.84 -2.51
N PHE A 147 7.00 -8.80 -1.73
CA PHE A 147 7.11 -7.40 -2.16
C PHE A 147 8.54 -6.96 -2.45
N PHE A 148 9.51 -7.41 -1.65
CA PHE A 148 10.92 -7.15 -1.92
C PHE A 148 11.34 -7.80 -3.24
N PHE A 149 11.02 -9.07 -3.43
CA PHE A 149 11.33 -9.81 -4.66
C PHE A 149 10.66 -9.17 -5.89
N PHE A 150 9.44 -8.67 -5.75
CA PHE A 150 8.75 -7.93 -6.80
C PHE A 150 9.54 -6.70 -7.24
N HIS A 151 9.93 -5.82 -6.32
CA HIS A 151 10.70 -4.63 -6.68
C HIS A 151 12.11 -4.95 -7.16
N PHE A 152 12.72 -6.01 -6.62
CA PHE A 152 14.04 -6.48 -7.03
C PHE A 152 14.05 -6.99 -8.48
N CYS A 153 13.06 -7.81 -8.88
CA CYS A 153 12.94 -8.27 -10.26
C CYS A 153 12.58 -7.16 -11.24
N HIS A 154 11.81 -6.17 -10.78
CA HIS A 154 11.42 -5.00 -11.56
C HIS A 154 12.51 -3.93 -11.64
N TYR A 155 13.59 -4.05 -10.86
CA TYR A 155 14.73 -3.14 -10.93
C TYR A 155 15.47 -3.32 -12.27
N PRO A 156 15.83 -2.23 -12.98
CA PRO A 156 16.56 -2.30 -14.24
C PRO A 156 18.01 -2.78 -14.01
N MET A 157 18.21 -4.10 -14.07
CA MET A 157 19.51 -4.72 -13.87
C MET A 157 20.41 -4.54 -15.10
N PRO A 158 21.74 -4.44 -14.91
CA PRO A 158 22.68 -4.11 -16.00
C PRO A 158 22.77 -5.20 -17.08
N PHE A 159 22.29 -6.42 -16.82
CA PHE A 159 22.27 -7.52 -17.79
C PHE A 159 20.96 -7.59 -18.58
N TYR A 160 19.97 -6.75 -18.28
CA TYR A 160 18.77 -6.63 -19.11
C TYR A 160 19.09 -5.87 -20.40
N GLU A 161 18.29 -6.13 -21.44
CA GLU A 161 18.47 -5.48 -22.74
C GLU A 161 18.27 -3.97 -22.63
N GLY A 162 19.18 -3.19 -23.20
CA GLY A 162 19.10 -1.73 -23.23
C GLY A 162 19.94 -1.15 -24.38
N PRO A 163 19.84 0.16 -24.65
CA PRO A 163 19.03 1.17 -23.96
C PRO A 163 17.55 1.18 -24.37
N LEU A 164 16.74 2.02 -23.72
CA LEU A 164 15.32 2.16 -24.07
C LEU A 164 15.13 2.73 -25.48
N THR A 165 14.15 2.19 -26.20
CA THR A 165 13.82 2.66 -27.56
C THR A 165 13.18 4.05 -27.50
N ARG A 166 13.75 4.99 -28.26
CA ARG A 166 13.17 6.32 -28.48
C ARG A 166 12.24 6.29 -29.71
N PRO A 167 11.16 7.09 -29.73
CA PRO A 167 10.29 7.17 -30.90
C PRO A 167 11.01 7.75 -32.11
N LEU A 168 10.66 7.28 -33.31
CA LEU A 168 11.20 7.81 -34.56
C LEU A 168 10.71 9.23 -34.81
N ILE A 169 11.60 10.10 -35.27
CA ILE A 169 11.27 11.47 -35.69
C ILE A 169 10.93 11.42 -37.17
N ILE A 170 9.67 11.68 -37.53
CA ILE A 170 9.20 11.74 -38.91
C ILE A 170 8.89 13.19 -39.23
N ASN A 171 9.56 13.78 -40.24
CA ASN A 171 9.38 15.18 -40.65
C ASN A 171 9.58 16.20 -39.50
N GLY A 172 10.53 15.95 -38.61
CA GLY A 172 10.87 16.84 -37.50
C GLY A 172 9.88 16.82 -36.33
N THR A 173 8.87 15.95 -36.35
CA THR A 173 7.93 15.76 -35.24
C THR A 173 7.85 14.29 -34.82
N VAL A 174 7.54 14.07 -33.55
CA VAL A 174 7.23 12.73 -33.02
C VAL A 174 5.76 12.45 -33.33
N PRO A 175 5.41 11.31 -33.95
CA PRO A 175 4.02 10.96 -34.19
C PRO A 175 3.23 10.93 -32.86
N PRO A 176 2.01 11.48 -32.80
CA PRO A 176 1.23 11.56 -31.56
C PRO A 176 0.86 10.19 -30.97
N ALA A 177 0.88 9.14 -31.80
CA ALA A 177 0.66 7.76 -31.40
C ALA A 177 1.95 6.96 -31.21
N ALA A 178 3.14 7.58 -31.32
CA ALA A 178 4.39 6.86 -31.14
C ALA A 178 4.61 6.54 -29.66
N GLY A 179 4.75 5.25 -29.34
CA GLY A 179 5.24 4.80 -28.05
C GLY A 179 6.72 5.11 -27.85
N GLY A 180 7.23 4.75 -26.67
CA GLY A 180 8.67 4.80 -26.39
C GLY A 180 9.07 5.94 -25.46
N CYS A 181 10.37 5.98 -25.18
CA CYS A 181 10.93 6.88 -24.17
C CYS A 181 11.11 8.30 -24.74
N SER A 182 10.50 9.30 -24.09
CA SER A 182 10.51 10.69 -24.54
C SER A 182 11.93 11.27 -24.68
N TYR A 183 12.14 12.13 -25.67
CA TYR A 183 13.39 12.88 -25.84
C TYR A 183 13.69 13.85 -24.68
N ALA A 184 12.69 14.21 -23.88
CA ALA A 184 12.88 15.06 -22.70
C ALA A 184 13.60 14.34 -21.54
N TYR A 185 13.67 13.01 -21.56
CA TYR A 185 14.25 12.22 -20.49
C TYR A 185 15.65 11.74 -20.88
N GLU A 186 16.66 12.20 -20.13
CA GLU A 186 18.06 11.79 -20.32
C GLU A 186 18.29 10.33 -19.89
N TRP A 187 17.52 9.86 -18.92
CA TRP A 187 17.64 8.49 -18.39
C TRP A 187 17.28 7.39 -19.38
N CYS A 188 16.64 7.69 -20.50
CA CYS A 188 16.35 6.72 -21.56
C CYS A 188 17.63 6.09 -22.15
N GLU A 189 18.77 6.80 -22.16
CA GLU A 189 19.99 6.37 -22.87
C GLU A 189 20.81 5.33 -22.12
N TYR A 190 20.66 5.27 -20.80
CA TYR A 190 21.46 4.38 -19.94
C TYR A 190 20.61 3.40 -19.12
N THR A 191 19.29 3.51 -19.19
CA THR A 191 18.40 2.60 -18.46
C THR A 191 18.08 1.38 -19.32
N PRO A 192 18.33 0.15 -18.84
CA PRO A 192 17.89 -1.05 -19.53
C PRO A 192 16.38 -1.29 -19.35
N ARG A 193 15.81 -2.14 -20.19
CA ARG A 193 14.40 -2.54 -20.21
C ARG A 193 14.21 -3.84 -19.43
N VAL A 194 13.28 -3.87 -18.48
CA VAL A 194 12.88 -5.13 -17.84
C VAL A 194 12.22 -6.06 -18.88
N PRO A 195 12.60 -7.35 -18.96
CA PRO A 195 11.97 -8.28 -19.90
C PRO A 195 10.45 -8.34 -19.72
N MET A 196 9.71 -8.26 -20.82
CA MET A 196 8.24 -8.18 -20.78
C MET A 196 7.59 -9.34 -20.02
N ALA A 197 8.04 -10.58 -20.28
CA ALA A 197 7.53 -11.75 -19.58
C ALA A 197 7.75 -11.67 -18.06
N LEU A 198 8.89 -11.13 -17.62
CA LEU A 198 9.19 -10.95 -16.21
C LEU A 198 8.28 -9.89 -15.59
N TYR A 199 8.09 -8.75 -16.27
CA TYR A 199 7.16 -7.71 -15.81
C TYR A 199 5.74 -8.23 -15.64
N LEU A 200 5.22 -8.92 -16.66
CA LEU A 200 3.86 -9.48 -16.63
C LEU A 200 3.69 -10.50 -15.50
N PHE A 201 4.62 -11.45 -15.37
CA PHE A 201 4.57 -12.43 -14.29
C PHE A 201 4.65 -11.78 -12.90
N ASN A 202 5.57 -10.83 -12.74
CA ASN A 202 5.84 -10.20 -11.46
C ASN A 202 4.65 -9.34 -11.00
N PHE A 203 4.11 -8.54 -11.90
CA PHE A 203 2.97 -7.65 -11.59
C PHE A 203 1.65 -8.42 -11.46
N SER A 204 1.41 -9.45 -12.27
CA SER A 204 0.19 -10.25 -12.14
C SER A 204 0.22 -11.23 -10.96
N VAL A 205 1.32 -11.97 -10.77
CA VAL A 205 1.35 -13.10 -9.81
C VAL A 205 2.00 -12.69 -8.49
N VAL A 206 3.23 -12.17 -8.53
CA VAL A 206 4.00 -11.91 -7.31
C VAL A 206 3.37 -10.79 -6.49
N LEU A 207 3.03 -9.67 -7.13
CA LEU A 207 2.35 -8.55 -6.47
C LEU A 207 0.99 -8.98 -5.92
N GLY A 208 0.18 -9.66 -6.75
CA GLY A 208 -1.15 -10.14 -6.37
C GLY A 208 -1.13 -11.13 -5.20
N MET A 209 -0.13 -12.00 -5.10
CA MET A 209 0.02 -12.91 -3.96
C MET A 209 0.56 -12.21 -2.70
N SER A 210 1.49 -11.27 -2.88
CA SER A 210 2.17 -10.61 -1.77
C SER A 210 1.27 -9.60 -1.04
N TYR A 211 0.38 -8.93 -1.76
CA TYR A 211 -0.49 -7.89 -1.18
C TYR A 211 -1.38 -8.46 -0.04
N PRO A 212 -2.16 -9.55 -0.24
CA PRO A 212 -2.95 -10.18 0.82
C PRO A 212 -2.13 -10.68 2.01
N LEU A 213 -0.91 -11.15 1.76
CA LEU A 213 0.00 -11.66 2.80
C LEU A 213 0.52 -10.56 3.73
N ILE A 214 0.44 -9.29 3.33
CA ILE A 214 0.76 -8.14 4.19
C ILE A 214 -0.52 -7.55 4.79
N SER A 215 -1.54 -7.31 3.96
CA SER A 215 -2.75 -6.61 4.36
C SER A 215 -3.56 -7.38 5.41
N ALA A 216 -3.74 -8.70 5.25
CA ALA A 216 -4.52 -9.52 6.16
C ALA A 216 -3.90 -9.53 7.56
N PRO A 217 -2.63 -9.97 7.77
CA PRO A 217 -2.05 -9.96 9.11
C PRO A 217 -1.94 -8.56 9.71
N CYS A 218 -1.74 -7.49 8.92
CA CYS A 218 -1.74 -6.12 9.45
C CYS A 218 -3.08 -5.74 10.08
N ASN A 219 -4.19 -5.95 9.36
CA ASN A 219 -5.52 -5.64 9.87
C ASN A 219 -5.87 -6.50 11.08
N THR A 220 -5.59 -7.80 11.00
CA THR A 220 -5.96 -8.70 12.10
C THR A 220 -5.08 -8.50 13.34
N LEU A 221 -3.76 -8.25 13.19
CA LEU A 221 -2.88 -7.94 14.32
C LEU A 221 -3.26 -6.62 14.99
N LEU A 222 -3.70 -5.62 14.22
CA LEU A 222 -4.14 -4.35 14.77
C LEU A 222 -5.33 -4.57 15.73
N SER A 223 -6.35 -5.28 15.27
CA SER A 223 -7.54 -5.58 16.08
C SER A 223 -7.20 -6.43 17.32
N GLU A 224 -6.28 -7.38 17.20
CA GLU A 224 -5.85 -8.22 18.33
C GLU A 224 -5.00 -7.51 19.38
N ILE A 225 -4.09 -6.61 18.96
CA ILE A 225 -3.27 -5.81 19.88
C ILE A 225 -4.15 -4.80 20.63
N ILE A 226 -5.17 -4.29 19.97
CA ILE A 226 -6.14 -3.36 20.55
C ILE A 226 -7.02 -4.08 21.60
N GLY A 227 -7.42 -5.33 21.33
CA GLY A 227 -8.26 -6.14 22.21
C GLY A 227 -9.72 -5.66 22.27
N PRO A 228 -10.55 -6.18 23.19
CA PRO A 228 -12.00 -5.94 23.26
C PRO A 228 -12.33 -4.54 23.83
N ARG A 229 -12.00 -3.49 23.08
CA ARG A 229 -12.32 -2.10 23.38
C ARG A 229 -12.92 -1.40 22.16
N LYS A 230 -13.40 -0.16 22.32
CA LYS A 230 -13.79 0.70 21.19
C LYS A 230 -12.61 0.88 20.22
N GLN A 231 -12.60 0.13 19.12
CA GLN A 231 -11.49 0.09 18.15
C GLN A 231 -11.61 1.15 17.04
N GLY A 232 -12.83 1.66 16.81
CA GLY A 232 -13.17 2.48 15.64
C GLY A 232 -12.25 3.69 15.42
N ALA A 233 -11.90 4.44 16.46
CA ALA A 233 -11.02 5.60 16.31
C ALA A 233 -9.60 5.23 15.84
N ILE A 234 -9.04 4.12 16.33
CA ILE A 234 -7.68 3.69 15.96
C ILE A 234 -7.67 3.03 14.58
N GLN A 235 -8.69 2.25 14.26
CA GLN A 235 -8.88 1.69 12.91
C GLN A 235 -9.15 2.80 11.88
N GLY A 236 -9.87 3.85 12.26
CA GLY A 236 -10.07 5.05 11.44
C GLY A 236 -8.75 5.79 11.18
N LEU A 237 -7.92 5.98 12.21
CA LEU A 237 -6.59 6.59 12.03
C LEU A 237 -5.63 5.71 11.22
N PHE A 238 -5.72 4.39 11.36
CA PHE A 238 -5.00 3.43 10.53
C PHE A 238 -5.40 3.56 9.06
N ALA A 239 -6.71 3.58 8.76
CA ALA A 239 -7.22 3.79 7.41
C ALA A 239 -6.79 5.15 6.83
N PHE A 240 -6.89 6.22 7.63
CA PHE A 240 -6.44 7.57 7.25
C PHE A 240 -4.95 7.59 6.84
N THR A 241 -4.10 6.89 7.59
CA THR A 241 -2.67 6.77 7.27
C THR A 241 -2.46 6.15 5.89
N GLY A 242 -3.25 5.12 5.55
CA GLY A 242 -3.23 4.52 4.22
C GLY A 242 -3.61 5.53 3.14
N SER A 243 -4.73 6.23 3.29
CA SER A 243 -5.20 7.25 2.33
C SER A 243 -4.17 8.38 2.13
N MET A 244 -3.50 8.81 3.21
CA MET A 244 -2.45 9.82 3.13
C MET A 244 -1.25 9.31 2.32
N ALA A 245 -0.91 8.02 2.39
CA ALA A 245 0.15 7.40 1.59
C ALA A 245 -0.19 7.41 0.09
N GLN A 246 -1.45 7.13 -0.25
CA GLN A 246 -1.93 7.11 -1.63
C GLN A 246 -1.89 8.48 -2.31
N PHE A 247 -1.84 9.56 -1.53
CA PHE A 247 -1.65 10.91 -2.05
C PHE A 247 -0.17 11.29 -2.15
N ILE A 248 0.60 11.08 -1.07
CA ILE A 248 1.98 11.55 -0.98
C ILE A 248 2.92 10.74 -1.88
N VAL A 249 2.77 9.41 -1.91
CA VAL A 249 3.73 8.53 -2.59
C VAL A 249 3.69 8.65 -4.12
N PRO A 250 2.52 8.73 -4.79
CA PRO A 250 2.48 8.96 -6.24
C PRO A 250 3.05 10.31 -6.65
N ILE A 251 2.77 11.39 -5.92
CA ILE A 251 3.34 12.72 -6.21
C ILE A 251 4.87 12.66 -6.17
N PHE A 252 5.41 12.11 -5.09
CA PHE A 252 6.86 11.93 -4.95
C PHE A 252 7.43 11.05 -6.07
N SER A 253 6.76 9.95 -6.40
CA SER A 253 7.22 8.99 -7.41
C SER A 253 7.17 9.56 -8.83
N THR A 254 6.19 10.42 -9.15
CA THR A 254 6.12 11.12 -10.45
C THR A 254 7.29 12.09 -10.62
N ILE A 255 7.59 12.89 -9.59
CA ILE A 255 8.74 13.80 -9.61
C ILE A 255 10.03 13.01 -9.78
N LEU A 256 10.17 11.90 -9.05
CA LEU A 256 11.33 11.03 -9.12
C LEU A 256 11.46 10.35 -10.51
N PHE A 257 10.33 9.96 -11.11
CA PHE A 257 10.27 9.40 -12.46
C PHE A 257 10.79 10.38 -13.51
N GLU A 258 10.31 11.63 -13.48
CA GLU A 258 10.70 12.65 -14.47
C GLU A 258 12.20 12.96 -14.41
N GLN A 259 12.76 13.05 -13.19
CA GLN A 259 14.16 13.44 -13.00
C GLN A 259 15.15 12.29 -13.22
N SER A 260 14.79 11.08 -12.77
CA SER A 260 15.77 10.00 -12.57
C SER A 260 15.32 8.65 -13.17
N GLY A 261 14.13 8.62 -13.76
CA GLY A 261 13.52 7.42 -14.33
C GLY A 261 12.98 6.46 -13.28
N TYR A 262 12.56 5.28 -13.74
CA TYR A 262 11.93 4.28 -12.88
C TYR A 262 12.93 3.51 -11.98
N LYS A 263 14.24 3.60 -12.25
CA LYS A 263 15.29 2.96 -11.47
C LYS A 263 15.23 3.35 -9.99
N TYR A 264 15.24 4.65 -9.70
CA TYR A 264 15.26 5.14 -8.32
C TYR A 264 13.93 4.99 -7.61
N ILE A 265 12.82 4.91 -8.36
CA ILE A 265 11.51 4.52 -7.81
C ILE A 265 11.58 3.11 -7.23
N MET A 266 12.17 2.15 -7.95
CA MET A 266 12.34 0.79 -7.43
C MET A 266 13.26 0.76 -6.21
N VAL A 267 14.37 1.52 -6.22
CA VAL A 267 15.27 1.65 -5.06
C VAL A 267 14.53 2.21 -3.84
N TYR A 268 13.77 3.29 -4.02
CA TYR A 268 12.98 3.90 -2.96
C TYR A 268 12.03 2.89 -2.31
N HIS A 269 11.25 2.14 -3.10
CA HIS A 269 10.36 1.12 -2.55
C HIS A 269 11.11 -0.03 -1.87
N MET A 270 12.22 -0.51 -2.44
CA MET A 270 13.05 -1.53 -1.79
C MET A 270 13.57 -1.06 -0.43
N THR A 271 14.02 0.20 -0.31
CA THR A 271 14.49 0.75 0.97
C THR A 271 13.39 0.82 2.01
N LEU A 272 12.17 1.21 1.63
CA LEU A 272 11.01 1.21 2.53
C LEU A 272 10.67 -0.21 3.00
N ILE A 273 10.70 -1.20 2.08
CA ILE A 273 10.39 -2.60 2.40
C ILE A 273 11.46 -3.20 3.31
N ILE A 274 12.75 -2.91 3.09
CA ILE A 274 13.82 -3.34 3.98
C ILE A 274 13.65 -2.74 5.37
N LEU A 275 13.34 -1.44 5.46
CA LEU A 275 13.11 -0.78 6.75
C LEU A 275 11.90 -1.39 7.47
N ALA A 276 10.81 -1.67 6.75
CA ALA A 276 9.66 -2.38 7.28
C ALA A 276 10.04 -3.78 7.79
N ALA A 277 10.70 -4.59 6.98
CA ALA A 277 11.13 -5.94 7.35
C ALA A 277 12.05 -5.93 8.59
N LEU A 278 12.99 -4.98 8.65
CA LEU A 278 13.87 -4.79 9.80
C LEU A 278 13.08 -4.43 11.06
N MET A 279 12.17 -3.47 10.96
CA MET A 279 11.31 -3.05 12.08
C MET A 279 10.42 -4.20 12.56
N ALA A 280 9.79 -4.95 11.65
CA ALA A 280 9.00 -6.13 11.97
C ALA A 280 9.84 -7.21 12.66
N PHE A 281 11.07 -7.43 12.20
CA PHE A 281 11.97 -8.41 12.79
C PHE A 281 12.41 -8.03 14.20
N LEU A 282 12.89 -6.79 14.40
CA LEU A 282 13.36 -6.29 15.70
C LEU A 282 12.22 -6.25 16.73
N LEU A 283 11.04 -5.83 16.30
CA LEU A 283 9.86 -5.69 17.15
C LEU A 283 8.92 -6.90 17.10
N ARG A 284 9.38 -8.05 16.56
CA ARG A 284 8.55 -9.27 16.44
C ARG A 284 7.96 -9.70 17.77
N LYS A 285 8.70 -9.58 18.88
CA LYS A 285 8.23 -9.95 20.22
C LYS A 285 7.07 -9.05 20.72
N ARG A 286 6.86 -7.89 20.10
CA ARG A 286 5.81 -6.91 20.42
C ARG A 286 4.55 -7.11 19.58
N LEU A 287 4.67 -7.77 18.43
CA LEU A 287 3.55 -8.08 17.53
C LEU A 287 2.81 -9.36 18.00
N VAL A 288 2.35 -9.37 19.25
CA VAL A 288 1.56 -10.47 19.84
C VAL A 288 0.12 -9.96 20.04
N PRO A 289 -0.90 -10.82 19.88
CA PRO A 289 -2.23 -10.53 20.41
C PRO A 289 -2.20 -10.08 21.88
N LEU A 290 -3.16 -9.25 22.29
CA LEU A 290 -3.25 -8.81 23.68
C LEU A 290 -3.66 -9.98 24.59
N GLU A 291 -2.79 -10.32 25.55
CA GLU A 291 -3.11 -11.31 26.60
C GLU A 291 -4.07 -10.69 27.64
N LEU A 292 -5.32 -11.16 27.69
CA LEU A 292 -6.34 -10.67 28.63
C LEU A 292 -6.12 -11.18 30.05
N ILE A 293 -5.61 -12.40 30.19
CA ILE A 293 -5.36 -13.05 31.48
C ILE A 293 -3.84 -13.03 31.73
N PRO A 294 -3.36 -12.52 32.87
CA PRO A 294 -1.93 -12.51 33.15
C PRO A 294 -1.41 -13.95 33.26
N THR A 295 -0.22 -14.17 32.69
CA THR A 295 0.60 -15.34 33.03
C THR A 295 1.05 -15.23 34.49
N ALA A 296 0.99 -16.34 35.24
CA ALA A 296 1.33 -16.35 36.66
C ALA A 296 2.73 -15.75 36.89
N GLY A 297 2.83 -14.79 37.81
CA GLY A 297 4.08 -14.10 38.14
C GLY A 297 4.50 -12.92 37.25
N LYS A 298 3.73 -12.53 36.20
CA LYS A 298 3.99 -11.31 35.42
C LYS A 298 3.05 -10.17 35.78
N ALA A 299 3.64 -9.00 36.07
CA ALA A 299 2.91 -7.77 36.36
C ALA A 299 2.35 -7.14 35.07
N ILE A 300 1.05 -6.87 35.00
CA ILE A 300 0.43 -6.15 33.88
C ILE A 300 -0.06 -4.78 34.35
N LYS A 301 0.32 -3.73 33.62
CA LYS A 301 -0.10 -2.35 33.89
C LYS A 301 -1.48 -2.07 33.30
N TYR A 302 -2.36 -1.54 34.16
CA TYR A 302 -3.73 -1.16 33.84
C TYR A 302 -3.94 0.36 33.93
N LYS A 303 -5.17 0.82 33.64
CA LYS A 303 -5.51 2.26 33.72
C LYS A 303 -5.38 2.81 35.15
N ARG A 304 -5.63 1.97 36.18
CA ARG A 304 -5.66 2.35 37.61
C ARG A 304 -4.65 1.63 38.52
N GLY A 305 -3.70 0.86 37.98
CA GLY A 305 -2.74 0.12 38.82
C GLY A 305 -1.96 -0.96 38.07
N THR A 306 -1.36 -1.89 38.83
CA THR A 306 -0.66 -3.08 38.32
C THR A 306 -1.28 -4.30 38.97
N PHE A 307 -1.63 -5.32 38.20
CA PHE A 307 -2.22 -6.56 38.72
C PHE A 307 -1.26 -7.72 38.55
N TYR A 308 -1.32 -8.62 39.52
CA TYR A 308 -0.51 -9.83 39.59
C TYR A 308 -1.46 -11.00 39.70
N ARG A 309 -1.30 -11.99 38.82
CA ARG A 309 -1.86 -13.32 39.05
C ARG A 309 -0.80 -14.13 39.78
N MET A 310 -1.07 -14.46 41.04
CA MET A 310 -0.26 -15.42 41.80
C MET A 310 -0.44 -16.83 41.24
#